data_AF-A0AAP9GDN6-F1
#
_entry.id   AF-A0AAP9GDN6-F1
#
_cell.length_a   1.000
_cell.length_b   1.000
_cell.length_c   1.000
_cell.angle_alpha   90.00
_cell.angle_beta   90.00
_cell.angle_gamma   90.00
#
_symmetry.space_group_name_H-M   'P 1'
#
loop_
_entity.id
_entity.type
_entity.pdbx_description
1 polymer ?
#
loop_
_entity_poly.entity_id
_entity_poly.type
_entity_poly.pdbx_seq_one_letter_code
_entity_poly.pdbx_strand_id
1 'polypeptide(L)'
;MAKNPKFAIRVTEKRNGWSAEITRQVTSRKVVVSKRETGFDSEEKAQAWAEQELAGFVQNQVVRNERKAVQRQEREAEQLAAKVRKEEARQAREADADEE
;
A
#
# COMPACT_ATOMS: atom_id res chain seq x y z
N MET A 1 0.11 18.52 11.85
CA MET A 1 0.69 17.46 10.99
C MET A 1 -0.34 16.37 10.76
N ALA A 2 -0.63 16.02 9.51
CA ALA A 2 -1.54 14.92 9.19
C ALA A 2 -0.92 13.59 9.68
N LYS A 3 -1.62 12.87 10.56
CA LYS A 3 -1.18 11.56 11.05
C LYS A 3 -1.45 10.50 9.98
N ASN A 4 -0.44 10.16 9.17
CA ASN A 4 -0.50 8.95 8.34
C ASN A 4 0.12 7.78 9.12
N PRO A 5 -0.58 6.64 9.30
CA PRO A 5 -0.03 5.50 10.04
C PRO A 5 1.15 4.82 9.34
N LYS A 6 1.31 4.97 8.01
CA LYS A 6 2.37 4.31 7.23
C LYS A 6 3.61 5.16 7.03
N PHE A 7 3.49 6.48 7.08
CA PHE A 7 4.58 7.37 6.74
C PHE A 7 4.77 8.43 7.81
N ALA A 8 6.03 8.73 8.11
CA ALA A 8 6.41 9.76 9.07
C ALA A 8 7.56 10.59 8.52
N ILE A 9 7.57 11.88 8.86
CA ILE A 9 8.66 12.80 8.57
C ILE A 9 9.61 12.81 9.77
N ARG A 10 10.91 12.75 9.49
CA ARG A 10 11.97 12.96 10.46
C ARG A 10 12.90 14.05 9.95
N VAL A 11 12.94 15.17 10.66
CA VAL A 11 13.90 16.24 10.41
C VAL A 11 15.01 16.14 11.46
N THR A 12 16.26 16.31 11.03
CA THR A 12 17.43 16.27 11.92
C THR A 12 18.42 17.35 11.52
N GLU A 13 18.91 18.09 12.51
CA GLU A 13 20.04 19.00 12.32
C GLU A 13 21.33 18.21 12.09
N LYS A 14 22.18 18.72 11.20
CA LYS A 14 23.49 18.19 10.81
C LYS A 14 24.52 19.31 10.89
N ARG A 15 25.80 18.93 10.80
CA ARG A 15 26.95 19.85 10.94
C ARG A 15 26.86 21.11 10.06
N ASN A 16 26.28 20.99 8.85
CA ASN A 16 26.20 22.08 7.86
C ASN A 16 24.76 22.29 7.36
N GLY A 17 23.76 22.20 8.24
CA GLY A 17 22.36 22.45 7.90
C GLY A 17 21.43 21.30 8.28
N TRP A 18 20.29 21.21 7.63
CA TRP A 18 19.21 20.31 8.00
C TRP A 18 19.04 19.16 7.01
N SER A 19 18.56 18.03 7.53
CA SER A 19 18.24 16.82 6.77
C SER A 19 16.79 16.45 7.03
N ALA A 20 16.06 16.12 5.97
CA ALA A 20 14.70 15.60 6.05
C ALA A 20 14.64 14.18 5.50
N GLU A 21 13.93 13.31 6.22
CA GLU A 21 13.71 11.91 5.85
C GLU A 21 12.21 11.60 5.88
N ILE A 22 11.73 10.94 4.83
CA ILE A 22 10.40 10.32 4.81
C ILE A 22 10.61 8.85 5.12
N THR A 23 10.10 8.42 6.27
CA THR A 23 10.15 7.04 6.72
C THR A 23 8.84 6.34 6.41
N ARG A 24 8.91 5.04 6.13
CA ARG A 24 7.75 4.16 5.90
C ARG A 24 7.78 2.98 6.85
N GLN A 25 6.66 2.75 7.53
CA GLN A 25 6.42 1.51 8.26
C GLN A 25 6.10 0.39 7.27
N VAL A 26 7.05 -0.54 7.12
CA VAL A 26 6.91 -1.70 6.22
C VAL A 26 6.19 -2.84 6.92
N THR A 27 6.52 -3.07 8.19
CA THR A 27 5.86 -4.02 9.10
C THR A 27 5.75 -3.38 10.49
N SER A 28 5.04 -4.02 11.42
CA SER A 28 4.94 -3.53 12.80
C SER A 28 6.30 -3.30 13.48
N ARG A 29 7.33 -4.05 13.08
CA ARG A 29 8.68 -4.01 13.67
C ARG A 29 9.73 -3.30 12.82
N LYS A 30 9.41 -2.93 11.56
CA LYS A 30 10.40 -2.41 10.60
C LYS A 30 9.95 -1.11 9.95
N VAL A 31 10.75 -0.08 10.16
CA VAL A 31 10.65 1.24 9.51
C VAL A 31 11.87 1.43 8.61
N VAL A 32 11.66 1.95 7.40
CA VAL A 32 12.72 2.23 6.42
C VAL A 32 12.63 3.66 5.90
N VAL A 33 13.76 4.27 5.56
CA VAL A 33 13.78 5.56 4.87
C VAL A 33 13.40 5.35 3.41
N SER A 34 12.36 6.02 2.95
CA SER A 34 11.87 5.95 1.56
C SER A 34 12.47 7.04 0.69
N LYS A 35 12.68 8.24 1.25
CA LYS A 35 13.35 9.35 0.59
C LYS A 35 14.06 10.20 1.63
N ARG A 36 15.21 10.75 1.28
CA ARG A 36 16.00 11.65 2.13
C ARG A 36 16.52 12.79 1.26
N GLU A 37 16.52 14.00 1.82
CA GLU A 37 17.20 15.16 1.26
C GLU A 37 17.97 15.88 2.37
N THR A 38 19.11 16.47 2.02
CA THR A 38 20.05 17.06 2.98
C THR A 38 20.59 18.39 2.50
N GLY A 39 21.06 19.22 3.43
CA GLY A 39 21.67 20.51 3.09
C GLY A 39 20.66 21.65 3.04
N PHE A 40 19.53 21.51 3.74
CA PHE A 40 18.59 22.61 3.91
C PHE A 40 19.16 23.66 4.85
N ASP A 41 18.92 24.93 4.55
CA ASP A 41 19.39 26.05 5.40
C ASP A 41 18.66 26.12 6.74
N SER A 42 17.41 25.65 6.81
CA SER A 42 16.57 25.72 8.01
C SER A 42 15.70 24.48 8.18
N GLU A 43 15.22 24.28 9.41
CA GLU A 43 14.29 23.21 9.75
C GLU A 43 12.98 23.33 8.96
N GLU A 44 12.46 24.55 8.80
CA GLU A 44 11.20 24.80 8.10
C GLU A 44 11.29 24.43 6.62
N LYS A 45 12.41 24.73 5.96
CA LYS A 45 12.64 24.33 4.56
C LYS A 45 12.68 22.81 4.43
N ALA A 46 13.37 22.14 5.35
CA ALA A 46 13.46 20.68 5.38
C ALA A 46 12.08 20.04 5.62
N GLN A 47 11.30 20.59 6.55
CA GLN A 47 9.96 20.14 6.87
C GLN A 47 8.98 20.35 5.71
N ALA A 48 8.97 21.55 5.10
CA ALA A 48 8.09 21.86 3.97
C ALA A 48 8.36 20.95 2.77
N TRP A 49 9.64 20.71 2.46
CA TRP A 49 10.02 19.75 1.43
C TRP A 49 9.48 18.34 1.74
N ALA A 50 9.64 17.89 2.98
CA ALA A 50 9.19 16.56 3.37
C ALA A 50 7.66 16.41 3.34
N GLU A 51 6.91 17.46 3.70
CA GLU A 51 5.44 17.47 3.63
C GLU A 51 4.94 17.43 2.19
N GLN A 52 5.55 18.21 1.30
CA GLN A 52 5.22 18.21 -0.13
C GLN A 52 5.45 16.81 -0.74
N GLU A 53 6.60 16.22 -0.47
CA GLU A 53 6.95 14.88 -0.97
C GLU A 53 6.06 13.80 -0.35
N LEU A 54 5.76 13.90 0.94
CA LEU A 54 4.88 12.98 1.65
C LEU A 54 3.50 12.90 0.98
N ALA A 55 2.92 14.02 0.55
CA ALA A 55 1.63 14.02 -0.15
C ALA A 55 1.66 13.11 -1.39
N GLY A 56 2.74 13.14 -2.17
CA GLY A 56 2.94 12.26 -3.32
C GLY A 56 3.04 10.77 -2.93
N PHE A 57 3.71 10.45 -1.82
CA PHE A 57 3.76 9.08 -1.30
C PHE A 57 2.37 8.56 -0.88
N VAL A 58 1.57 9.41 -0.24
CA VAL A 58 0.20 9.05 0.18
C VAL A 58 -0.69 8.81 -1.03
N GLN A 59 -0.70 9.72 -2.01
CA GLN A 59 -1.50 9.58 -3.22
C GLN A 59 -1.12 8.31 -4.00
N ASN A 60 0.18 8.06 -4.18
CA ASN A 60 0.66 6.84 -4.82
C ASN A 60 0.24 5.57 -4.08
N GLN A 61 0.15 5.62 -2.73
CA GLN A 61 -0.35 4.51 -1.94
C GLN A 61 -1.85 4.26 -2.12
N VAL A 62 -2.66 5.31 -2.26
CA VAL A 62 -4.11 5.20 -2.52
C VAL A 62 -4.35 4.53 -3.87
N VAL A 63 -3.76 5.06 -4.94
CA VAL A 63 -3.91 4.51 -6.31
C VAL A 63 -3.48 3.04 -6.37
N ARG A 64 -2.37 2.68 -5.72
CA ARG A 64 -1.92 1.27 -5.67
C ARG A 64 -2.88 0.37 -4.88
N ASN A 65 -3.49 0.88 -3.82
CA ASN A 65 -4.43 0.10 -3.01
C ASN A 65 -5.73 -0.14 -3.79
N GLU A 66 -6.25 0.87 -4.49
CA GLU A 66 -7.43 0.78 -5.35
C GLU A 66 -7.22 -0.26 -6.45
N ARG A 67 -6.10 -0.16 -7.20
CA ARG A 67 -5.77 -1.15 -8.23
C ARG A 67 -5.72 -2.57 -7.68
N LYS A 68 -5.13 -2.76 -6.49
CA LYS A 68 -5.08 -4.07 -5.83
C LYS A 68 -6.45 -4.54 -5.33
N ALA A 69 -7.37 -3.63 -5.00
CA ALA A 69 -8.72 -3.97 -4.58
C ALA A 69 -9.52 -4.52 -5.77
N VAL A 70 -9.45 -3.85 -6.93
CA VAL A 70 -10.08 -4.32 -8.18
C VAL A 70 -9.57 -5.71 -8.55
N GLN A 71 -8.25 -5.91 -8.56
CA GLN A 71 -7.65 -7.23 -8.83
C GLN A 71 -8.03 -8.32 -7.83
N ARG A 72 -8.42 -7.97 -6.60
CA ARG A 72 -8.93 -8.96 -5.64
C ARG A 72 -10.36 -9.35 -6.00
N GLN A 73 -11.22 -8.37 -6.28
CA GLN A 73 -12.60 -8.61 -6.68
C GLN A 73 -12.69 -9.47 -7.95
N GLU A 74 -11.87 -9.20 -8.96
CA GLU A 74 -11.82 -10.01 -10.19
C GLU A 74 -11.43 -11.46 -9.91
N ARG A 75 -10.38 -11.67 -9.09
CA ARG A 75 -9.95 -13.03 -8.71
C ARG A 75 -10.98 -13.75 -7.84
N GLU A 76 -11.65 -13.04 -6.95
CA GLU A 76 -12.73 -13.60 -6.12
C GLU A 76 -13.92 -14.02 -6.99
N ALA A 77 -14.31 -13.19 -7.96
CA ALA A 77 -15.38 -13.50 -8.91
C ALA A 77 -15.03 -14.72 -9.79
N GLU A 78 -13.80 -14.80 -10.29
CA GLU A 78 -13.32 -15.95 -11.07
C GLU A 78 -13.33 -17.24 -10.22
N GLN A 79 -12.85 -17.17 -8.98
CA GLN A 79 -12.87 -18.31 -8.07
C GLN A 79 -14.29 -18.76 -7.73
N LEU A 80 -15.22 -17.83 -7.53
CA LEU A 80 -16.63 -18.16 -7.29
C LEU A 80 -17.25 -18.82 -8.52
N ALA A 81 -17.04 -18.29 -9.72
CA ALA A 81 -17.53 -18.89 -10.96
C ALA A 81 -16.95 -20.30 -11.18
N ALA A 82 -15.66 -20.51 -10.89
CA ALA A 82 -15.03 -21.82 -10.98
C ALA A 82 -15.63 -22.82 -9.97
N LYS A 83 -15.96 -22.37 -8.74
CA LYS A 83 -16.62 -23.20 -7.74
C LYS A 83 -18.03 -23.59 -8.17
N VAL A 84 -18.82 -22.63 -8.65
CA VAL A 84 -20.19 -22.89 -9.14
C VAL A 84 -20.17 -23.90 -10.28
N ARG A 85 -19.32 -23.71 -11.30
CA ARG A 85 -19.18 -24.68 -12.40
C ARG A 85 -18.78 -26.07 -11.93
N LYS A 86 -17.89 -26.15 -10.94
CA LYS A 86 -17.46 -27.42 -10.35
C LYS A 86 -18.60 -28.10 -9.59
N GLU A 87 -19.42 -27.33 -8.87
CA GLU A 87 -20.61 -27.85 -8.17
C GLU A 87 -21.69 -28.30 -9.15
N GLU A 88 -21.98 -27.52 -10.18
CA GLU A 88 -22.90 -27.91 -11.27
C GLU A 88 -22.45 -29.20 -11.95
N ALA A 89 -21.15 -29.31 -12.29
CA ALA A 89 -20.60 -30.52 -12.88
C ALA A 89 -20.62 -31.73 -11.92
N ARG A 90 -20.52 -31.50 -10.60
CA ARG A 90 -20.67 -32.57 -9.61
C ARG A 90 -22.13 -33.01 -9.52
N GLN A 91 -23.06 -32.07 -9.42
CA GLN A 91 -24.50 -32.36 -9.37
C GLN A 91 -24.99 -33.09 -10.62
N ALA A 92 -24.51 -32.70 -11.82
CA ALA A 92 -24.86 -33.40 -13.06
C ALA A 92 -24.37 -34.85 -13.06
N ARG A 93 -23.17 -35.14 -12.52
CA ARG A 93 -22.66 -36.50 -12.38
C ARG A 93 -23.40 -37.32 -11.33
N GLU A 94 -23.80 -36.68 -10.22
CA GLU A 94 -24.60 -37.32 -9.17
C GLU A 94 -26.00 -37.67 -9.70
N ALA A 95 -26.64 -36.78 -10.47
CA ALA A 95 -27.94 -37.04 -11.10
C ALA A 95 -27.90 -38.17 -12.13
N ASP A 96 -26.87 -38.21 -12.98
CA ASP A 96 -26.67 -39.29 -13.97
C ASP A 96 -26.44 -40.66 -13.30
N ALA A 97 -25.83 -40.68 -12.10
CA ALA A 97 -25.59 -41.90 -11.33
C ALA A 97 -26.82 -42.40 -10.54
N ASP A 98 -27.81 -41.54 -10.27
CA ASP A 98 -29.07 -41.92 -9.61
C ASP A 98 -30.14 -42.40 -10.63
N GLU A 99 -29.94 -42.15 -11.93
CA GLU A 99 -30.83 -42.61 -13.01
C GLU A 99 -30.47 -44.00 -13.60
N GLU A 100 -29.31 -44.57 -13.25
CA GLU A 100 -28.82 -45.90 -13.69
C GLU A 100 -29.04 -47.00 -12.63
#